data_AF-A0A2M6W0P7-F1
#
_entry.id   AF-A0A2M6W0P7-F1
#
_cell.length_a   1.000
_cell.length_b   1.000
_cell.length_c   1.000
_cell.angle_alpha   90.00
_cell.angle_beta   90.00
_cell.angle_gamma   90.00
#
_symmetry.space_group_name_H-M   'P 1'
#
loop_
_entity.id
_entity.type
_entity.pdbx_description
1 polymer ?
#
loop_
_entity_poly.entity_id
_entity_poly.type
_entity_poly.pdbx_seq_one_letter_code
_entity_poly.pdbx_strand_id
1 'polypeptide(L)'
;MTLTISTLWAILVLLSRFKITLNNRHNQCMPNLQNAKKALRQAKKRTAQNLGIKTAYKKAVKIAKKEIEASGNDIAEKLRLAQKSLDKAAKRGIIKKNTAARKLSRLSKKKTTSK
;
A
#
# COMPACT_ATOMS: atom_id res chain seq x y z
N MET A 1 -57.11 26.10 -5.19
CA MET A 1 -55.99 25.32 -4.60
C MET A 1 -55.25 26.20 -3.61
N THR A 2 -55.69 26.23 -2.36
CA THR A 2 -55.10 27.04 -1.29
C THR A 2 -54.09 26.17 -0.53
N LEU A 3 -52.80 26.48 -0.66
CA LEU A 3 -51.78 25.88 0.20
C LEU A 3 -51.97 26.44 1.61
N THR A 4 -52.40 25.59 2.53
CA THR A 4 -52.53 25.95 3.94
C THR A 4 -51.13 26.12 4.52
N ILE A 5 -50.96 27.09 5.42
CA ILE A 5 -49.67 27.44 6.06
C ILE A 5 -49.00 26.19 6.69
N SER A 6 -49.80 25.22 7.14
CA SER A 6 -49.33 23.93 7.67
C SER A 6 -48.58 23.08 6.63
N THR A 7 -49.06 23.02 5.39
CA THR A 7 -48.38 22.30 4.30
C THR A 7 -47.08 22.98 3.88
N LEU A 8 -47.05 24.31 3.90
CA LEU A 8 -45.85 25.08 3.59
C LEU A 8 -44.79 24.92 4.71
N TRP A 9 -45.21 24.86 5.97
CA TRP A 9 -44.31 24.61 7.11
C TRP A 9 -43.79 23.18 7.13
N ALA A 10 -44.62 22.19 6.81
CA ALA A 10 -44.20 20.80 6.66
C ALA A 10 -43.17 20.64 5.53
N ILE A 11 -43.37 21.28 4.37
CA ILE A 11 -42.41 21.29 3.25
C ILE A 11 -41.11 22.01 3.66
N LEU A 12 -41.18 23.13 4.38
CA LEU A 12 -40.01 23.85 4.89
C LEU A 12 -39.19 22.98 5.88
N VAL A 13 -39.86 22.27 6.79
CA VAL A 13 -39.24 21.35 7.76
C VAL A 13 -38.66 20.11 7.06
N LEU A 14 -39.32 19.59 6.03
CA LEU A 14 -38.86 18.42 5.27
C LEU A 14 -37.67 18.76 4.35
N LEU A 15 -37.66 19.96 3.74
CA LEU A 15 -36.52 20.50 2.99
C LEU A 15 -35.34 20.85 3.91
N SER A 16 -35.60 21.33 5.13
CA SER A 16 -34.60 21.53 6.18
C SER A 16 -33.94 20.20 6.59
N ARG A 17 -34.75 19.15 6.80
CA ARG A 17 -34.28 17.80 7.13
C ARG A 17 -33.48 17.15 5.99
N PHE A 18 -33.85 17.40 4.73
CA PHE A 18 -33.15 16.91 3.53
C PHE A 18 -31.77 17.56 3.35
N LYS A 19 -31.62 18.85 3.69
CA LYS A 19 -30.34 19.58 3.62
C LYS A 19 -29.33 19.12 4.69
N ILE A 20 -29.80 18.68 5.85
CA ILE A 20 -28.96 18.16 6.95
C ILE A 20 -28.29 16.82 6.57
N THR A 21 -28.97 15.96 5.79
CA THR A 21 -28.44 14.65 5.40
C THR A 21 -27.39 14.69 4.28
N LEU A 22 -27.17 15.84 3.64
CA LEU A 22 -26.24 15.97 2.51
C LEU A 22 -24.94 16.74 2.82
N ASN A 23 -24.76 17.27 4.04
CA ASN A 23 -23.63 18.17 4.34
C ASN A 23 -22.52 17.59 5.24
N ASN A 24 -22.37 16.26 5.33
CA ASN A 24 -21.28 15.63 6.11
C ASN A 24 -20.43 14.64 5.29
N ARG A 25 -20.26 14.90 3.99
CA ARG A 25 -19.47 14.05 3.07
C ARG A 25 -18.05 14.57 2.79
N HIS A 26 -17.65 15.72 3.34
CA HIS A 26 -16.38 16.37 2.98
C HIS A 26 -15.28 16.42 4.05
N ASN A 27 -15.37 15.66 5.16
CA ASN A 27 -14.32 15.65 6.18
C ASN A 27 -13.60 14.30 6.36
N GLN A 28 -13.57 13.47 5.31
CA GLN A 28 -13.02 12.10 5.34
C GLN A 28 -11.47 12.04 5.26
N CYS A 29 -10.78 13.17 5.06
CA CYS A 29 -9.31 13.23 4.98
C CYS A 29 -8.62 13.76 6.26
N MET A 30 -9.35 14.45 7.15
CA MET A 30 -8.81 14.94 8.42
C MET A 30 -9.22 13.99 9.55
N PRO A 31 -8.26 13.40 10.30
CA PRO A 31 -8.60 12.55 11.43
C PRO A 31 -9.30 13.39 12.52
N ASN A 32 -10.61 13.18 12.69
CA ASN A 32 -11.41 13.94 13.65
C ASN A 32 -11.25 13.41 15.08
N LEU A 33 -11.09 12.09 15.23
CA LEU A 33 -10.91 11.42 16.51
C LEU A 33 -9.44 11.39 16.96
N GLN A 34 -9.18 11.45 18.26
CA GLN A 34 -7.83 11.46 18.82
C GLN A 34 -7.03 10.19 18.48
N ASN A 35 -7.69 9.03 18.45
CA ASN A 35 -7.11 7.77 18.02
C ASN A 35 -6.69 7.80 16.54
N ALA A 36 -7.49 8.43 15.67
CA ALA A 36 -7.23 8.56 14.25
C ALA A 36 -6.04 9.51 13.99
N LYS A 37 -5.94 10.62 14.73
CA LYS A 37 -4.75 11.51 14.70
C LYS A 37 -3.48 10.75 15.07
N LYS A 38 -3.54 9.89 16.10
CA LYS A 38 -2.44 9.01 16.51
C LYS A 38 -2.10 7.97 15.43
N ALA A 39 -3.10 7.32 14.84
CA ALA A 39 -2.92 6.35 13.77
C ALA A 39 -2.22 6.96 12.55
N LEU A 40 -2.59 8.19 12.15
CA LEU A 40 -1.94 8.92 11.07
C LEU A 40 -0.44 9.16 11.35
N ARG A 41 -0.08 9.61 12.56
CA ARG A 41 1.32 9.79 12.96
C ARG A 41 2.10 8.47 12.89
N GLN A 42 1.51 7.39 13.40
CA GLN A 42 2.14 6.07 13.34
C GLN A 42 2.28 5.56 11.91
N ALA A 43 1.27 5.76 11.06
CA ALA A 43 1.28 5.36 9.67
C ALA A 43 2.40 6.07 8.90
N LYS A 44 2.55 7.39 9.06
CA LYS A 44 3.66 8.15 8.45
C LYS A 44 5.03 7.56 8.80
N LYS A 45 5.27 7.29 10.09
CA LYS A 45 6.52 6.67 10.58
C LYS A 45 6.76 5.28 9.98
N ARG A 46 5.75 4.40 10.03
CA ARG A 46 5.84 3.04 9.48
C ARG A 46 6.05 3.03 7.97
N THR A 47 5.37 3.92 7.24
CA THR A 47 5.50 4.05 5.78
C THR A 47 6.91 4.45 5.38
N ALA A 48 7.51 5.43 6.06
CA ALA A 48 8.89 5.84 5.78
C ALA A 48 9.89 4.68 5.97
N GLN A 49 9.77 3.93 7.07
CA GLN A 49 10.63 2.77 7.35
C GLN A 49 10.43 1.63 6.33
N ASN A 50 9.17 1.32 6.00
CA ASN A 50 8.83 0.26 5.06
C ASN A 50 9.28 0.60 3.63
N LEU A 51 9.26 1.88 3.25
CA LEU A 51 9.71 2.33 1.94
C LEU A 51 11.18 2.00 1.68
N GLY A 52 12.06 2.21 2.68
CA GLY A 52 13.48 1.88 2.57
C GLY A 52 13.72 0.39 2.29
N ILE A 53 13.07 -0.49 3.04
CA ILE A 53 13.21 -1.94 2.84
C ILE A 53 12.55 -2.37 1.52
N LYS A 54 11.40 -1.78 1.17
CA LYS A 54 10.67 -2.10 -0.07
C LYS A 54 11.47 -1.74 -1.31
N THR A 55 12.13 -0.58 -1.29
CA THR A 55 13.00 -0.15 -2.38
C THR A 55 14.27 -1.00 -2.44
N ALA A 56 14.89 -1.33 -1.30
CA ALA A 56 16.09 -2.16 -1.25
C ALA A 56 15.91 -3.54 -1.90
N TYR A 57 14.90 -4.33 -1.50
CA TYR A 57 14.73 -5.66 -2.09
C TYR A 57 14.32 -5.58 -3.57
N LYS A 58 13.53 -4.56 -3.96
CA LYS A 58 13.16 -4.34 -5.37
C LYS A 58 14.38 -4.04 -6.24
N LYS A 59 15.30 -3.20 -5.74
CA LYS A 59 16.58 -2.89 -6.40
C LYS A 59 17.42 -4.16 -6.55
N ALA A 60 17.61 -4.93 -5.47
CA ALA A 60 18.38 -6.17 -5.50
C ALA A 60 17.81 -7.19 -6.50
N VAL A 61 16.49 -7.38 -6.54
CA VAL A 61 15.83 -8.26 -7.52
C VAL A 61 16.00 -7.73 -8.96
N LYS A 62 15.95 -6.41 -9.18
CA LYS A 62 16.16 -5.82 -10.52
C LYS A 62 17.60 -6.03 -10.99
N ILE A 63 18.58 -5.84 -10.11
CA ILE A 63 20.00 -6.07 -10.41
C ILE A 63 20.20 -7.55 -10.77
N ALA A 64 19.77 -8.48 -9.92
CA ALA A 64 19.90 -9.91 -10.20
C ALA A 64 19.26 -10.33 -11.54
N LYS A 65 18.11 -9.74 -11.91
CA LYS A 65 17.47 -10.01 -13.21
C LYS A 65 18.30 -9.53 -14.40
N LYS A 66 18.94 -8.36 -14.29
CA LYS A 66 19.79 -7.80 -15.34
C LYS A 66 21.05 -8.62 -15.54
N GLU A 67 21.69 -9.05 -14.46
CA GLU A 67 22.90 -9.89 -14.55
C GLU A 67 22.63 -11.25 -15.18
N ILE A 68 21.45 -11.83 -14.91
CA ILE A 68 21.00 -13.07 -15.58
C ILE A 68 20.81 -12.85 -17.09
N GLU A 69 20.37 -11.66 -17.52
CA GLU A 69 20.20 -11.33 -18.94
C GLU A 69 21.53 -11.02 -19.62
N ALA A 70 22.46 -10.39 -18.91
CA ALA A 70 23.76 -9.97 -19.42
C ALA A 70 24.83 -11.09 -19.38
N SER A 71 24.50 -12.28 -18.87
CA SER A 71 25.44 -13.41 -18.72
C SER A 71 26.76 -13.05 -18.02
N GLY A 72 26.69 -12.21 -16.98
CA GLY A 72 27.87 -11.76 -16.24
C GLY A 72 28.44 -12.83 -15.29
N ASN A 73 29.73 -12.71 -14.94
CA ASN A 73 30.42 -13.66 -14.06
C ASN A 73 29.94 -13.61 -12.57
N ASP A 74 29.26 -12.53 -12.17
CA ASP A 74 28.88 -12.24 -10.77
C ASP A 74 27.46 -12.68 -10.37
N ILE A 75 26.77 -13.47 -11.20
CA ILE A 75 25.36 -13.84 -10.99
C ILE A 75 25.11 -14.48 -9.61
N ALA A 76 26.05 -15.32 -9.14
CA ALA A 76 25.92 -16.02 -7.87
C ALA A 76 25.86 -15.07 -6.66
N GLU A 77 26.72 -14.05 -6.63
CA GLU A 77 26.76 -13.09 -5.53
C GLU A 77 25.53 -12.20 -5.51
N LYS A 78 25.09 -11.71 -6.67
CA LYS A 78 23.92 -10.84 -6.77
C LYS A 78 22.64 -11.60 -6.41
N LEU A 79 22.55 -12.89 -6.73
CA LEU A 79 21.47 -13.76 -6.26
C LEU A 79 21.48 -13.94 -4.74
N ARG A 80 22.65 -14.15 -4.13
CA ARG A 80 22.79 -14.25 -2.67
C ARG A 80 22.35 -12.96 -1.97
N LEU A 81 22.72 -11.79 -2.52
CA LEU A 81 22.29 -10.48 -2.02
C LEU A 81 20.78 -10.26 -2.18
N ALA A 82 20.20 -10.68 -3.30
CA ALA A 82 18.76 -10.63 -3.53
C ALA A 82 18.01 -11.51 -2.52
N GLN A 83 18.50 -12.72 -2.27
CA GLN A 83 17.93 -13.64 -1.29
C GLN A 83 17.97 -13.07 0.12
N LYS A 84 19.15 -12.61 0.56
CA LYS A 84 19.33 -11.96 1.87
C LYS A 84 18.38 -10.78 2.07
N SER A 85 18.16 -9.99 1.01
CA SER A 85 17.26 -8.82 1.06
C SER A 85 15.78 -9.23 1.15
N LEU A 86 15.38 -10.29 0.44
CA LEU A 86 14.02 -10.83 0.50
C LEU A 86 13.71 -11.43 1.87
N ASP A 87 14.65 -12.18 2.45
CA ASP A 87 14.46 -12.81 3.77
C ASP A 87 14.39 -11.77 4.88
N LYS A 88 15.19 -10.71 4.81
CA LYS A 88 15.08 -9.55 5.72
C LYS A 88 13.72 -8.89 5.63
N ALA A 89 13.18 -8.70 4.42
CA ALA A 89 11.86 -8.12 4.22
C ALA A 89 10.74 -9.02 4.74
N ALA A 90 10.88 -10.35 4.61
CA ALA A 90 9.95 -11.32 5.15
C ALA A 90 9.98 -11.37 6.69
N LYS A 91 11.18 -11.36 7.29
CA LYS A 91 11.36 -11.32 8.76
C LYS A 91 10.74 -10.08 9.39
N ARG A 92 10.79 -8.94 8.70
CA ARG A 92 10.16 -7.68 9.14
C ARG A 92 8.65 -7.62 8.86
N GLY A 93 8.05 -8.63 8.24
CA GLY A 93 6.61 -8.68 7.94
C GLY A 93 6.16 -7.76 6.80
N ILE A 94 7.09 -7.20 6.02
CA ILE A 94 6.77 -6.28 4.91
C ILE A 94 6.27 -7.04 3.69
N ILE A 95 6.75 -8.27 3.52
CA ILE A 95 6.24 -9.23 2.53
C ILE A 95 5.90 -10.54 3.23
N LYS A 96 4.83 -11.21 2.77
CA LYS A 96 4.52 -12.58 3.23
C LYS A 96 5.64 -13.54 2.81
N LYS A 97 5.89 -14.59 3.61
CA LYS A 97 6.89 -15.64 3.34
C LYS A 97 6.74 -16.24 1.94
N ASN A 98 5.50 -16.53 1.53
CA ASN A 98 5.19 -17.07 0.20
C ASN A 98 5.55 -16.09 -0.93
N THR A 99 5.42 -14.78 -0.72
CA THR A 99 5.82 -13.78 -1.72
C THR A 99 7.34 -13.74 -1.88
N ALA A 100 8.10 -13.88 -0.79
CA ALA A 100 9.55 -14.00 -0.85
C ALA A 100 9.96 -15.27 -1.60
N ALA A 101 9.40 -16.42 -1.22
CA ALA A 101 9.66 -17.72 -1.86
C ALA A 101 9.34 -17.71 -3.36
N ARG A 102 8.17 -17.16 -3.77
CA ARG A 102 7.82 -17.02 -5.19
C ARG A 102 8.82 -16.17 -5.96
N LYS A 103 9.33 -15.08 -5.37
CA LYS A 103 10.31 -14.21 -6.02
C LYS A 103 11.65 -14.92 -6.19
N LEU A 104 12.10 -15.65 -5.17
CA LEU A 104 13.30 -16.48 -5.26
C LEU A 104 13.16 -17.56 -6.33
N SER A 105 12.09 -18.35 -6.28
CA SER A 105 11.82 -19.44 -7.24
C SER A 105 11.83 -18.93 -8.70
N ARG A 106 11.21 -17.78 -8.97
CA ARG A 106 11.22 -17.17 -10.30
C ARG A 106 12.62 -16.74 -10.77
N LEU A 107 13.47 -16.25 -9.86
CA LEU A 107 14.85 -15.90 -10.19
C LEU A 107 15.67 -17.16 -10.50
N SER A 108 15.53 -18.20 -9.66
CA SER A 108 16.21 -19.48 -9.87
C SER A 108 15.80 -20.15 -11.19
N LYS A 109 14.50 -20.17 -11.51
CA LYS A 109 14.01 -20.72 -12.78
C LYS A 109 14.55 -19.97 -14.00
N LYS A 110 14.70 -18.65 -13.90
CA LYS A 110 15.25 -17.86 -15.00
C LYS A 110 16.72 -18.22 -15.27
N LYS A 111 17.52 -18.40 -14.22
CA LYS A 111 18.92 -18.86 -14.31
C LYS A 111 19.03 -20.23 -15.02
N THR A 112 18.11 -21.17 -14.75
CA THR A 112 18.18 -22.51 -15.33
C THR A 112 17.74 -22.58 -16.80
N THR A 113 16.94 -21.61 -17.25
CA THR A 113 16.33 -21.62 -18.60
C THR A 113 17.26 -21.03 -19.67
N SER A 114 18.20 -20.17 -19.29
CA SER A 114 19.18 -19.55 -20.21
C SER A 114 20.33 -20.51 -20.56
N LYS A 115 20.00 -21.77 -20.82
CA LYS A 115 20.94 -22.82 -21.22
C LYS A 115 21.05 -22.85 -22.74
#